data_AF-A0A7X6VS37-F1
#
_entry.id   AF-A0A7X6VS37-F1
#
_cell.length_a   1.000
_cell.length_b   1.000
_cell.length_c   1.000
_cell.angle_alpha   90.00
_cell.angle_beta   90.00
_cell.angle_gamma   90.00
#
_symmetry.space_group_name_H-M   'P 1'
#
loop_
_entity.id
_entity.type
_entity.pdbx_description
1 polymer ?
#
loop_
_entity_poly.entity_id
_entity_poly.type
_entity_poly.pdbx_seq_one_letter_code
_entity_poly.pdbx_strand_id
1 'polypeptide(L)'
;AALMDGLDGKVARYFNTSSELGKQLDSLSDLVSFGIAPSLLILSQVNTGGIFVPMLIVYLIYICCGAYRLARFNTMHITKYFQGIPITAAGILVALYSLATLPNYRVFTIIFMLLLSILMVSKIKIPKI
;
A
#
# COMPACT_ATOMS: atom_id res chain seq x y z
N ALA A 1 -6.32 5.91 -11.05
CA ALA A 1 -5.13 5.18 -10.56
C ALA A 1 -4.88 3.94 -11.41
N ALA A 2 -5.57 2.82 -11.18
CA ALA A 2 -5.31 1.54 -11.88
C ALA A 2 -5.32 1.57 -13.43
N LEU A 3 -6.10 2.47 -14.04
CA LEU A 3 -6.15 2.66 -15.50
C LEU A 3 -4.95 3.45 -16.05
N MET A 4 -4.39 4.38 -15.26
CA MET A 4 -3.18 5.13 -15.63
C MET A 4 -1.90 4.33 -15.39
N ASP A 5 -1.82 3.52 -14.32
CA ASP A 5 -0.67 2.61 -14.11
C ASP A 5 -0.55 1.57 -15.24
N GLY A 6 -1.70 1.10 -15.75
CA GLY A 6 -1.75 0.19 -16.90
C GLY A 6 -1.36 0.83 -18.23
N LEU A 7 -1.55 2.14 -18.37
CA LEU A 7 -1.16 2.92 -19.56
C LEU A 7 0.33 3.30 -19.51
N ASP A 8 0.84 3.73 -18.35
CA ASP A 8 2.26 4.05 -18.18
C ASP A 8 3.14 2.81 -18.41
N GLY A 9 2.68 1.64 -17.97
CA GLY A 9 3.37 0.36 -18.24
C GLY A 9 3.46 -0.02 -19.72
N LYS A 10 2.50 0.42 -20.56
CA LYS A 10 2.52 0.20 -22.02
C LYS A 10 3.39 1.24 -22.75
N VAL A 11 3.34 2.50 -22.31
CA VAL A 11 4.15 3.58 -22.89
C VAL A 11 5.63 3.39 -22.54
N ALA A 12 5.95 2.97 -21.31
CA ALA A 12 7.32 2.68 -20.88
C ALA A 12 7.94 1.48 -21.64
N ARG A 13 7.13 0.46 -21.97
CA ARG A 13 7.55 -0.67 -22.81
C ARG A 13 7.84 -0.27 -24.26
N TYR A 14 7.17 0.75 -24.76
CA TYR A 14 7.38 1.25 -26.12
C TYR A 14 8.69 2.04 -26.26
N PHE A 15 9.19 2.64 -25.17
CA PHE A 15 10.38 3.49 -25.19
C PHE A 15 11.71 2.79 -24.89
N ASN A 16 11.75 1.46 -24.67
CA ASN A 16 12.97 0.68 -24.35
C ASN A 16 13.88 1.34 -23.28
N THR A 17 13.30 2.19 -22.43
CA THR A 17 13.99 2.99 -21.41
C THR A 17 13.45 2.56 -20.05
N SER A 18 13.48 1.27 -19.77
CA SER A 18 13.32 0.77 -18.41
C SER A 18 14.64 0.96 -17.67
N SER A 19 14.95 2.21 -17.32
CA SER A 19 16.08 2.54 -16.44
C SER A 19 15.84 1.95 -15.06
N GLU A 20 16.88 1.44 -14.40
CA GLU A 20 16.80 0.94 -13.01
C GLU A 20 16.22 2.00 -12.07
N LEU A 21 16.49 3.28 -12.34
CA LEU A 21 15.91 4.42 -11.62
C LEU A 21 14.39 4.54 -11.85
N GLY A 22 13.90 4.25 -13.06
CA GLY A 22 12.47 4.24 -13.37
C GLY A 22 11.70 3.17 -12.59
N LYS A 23 12.29 1.99 -12.39
CA LYS A 23 11.70 0.92 -11.57
C LYS A 23 11.56 1.32 -10.10
N GLN A 24 12.52 2.10 -9.58
CA GLN A 24 12.46 2.65 -8.21
C GLN A 24 11.40 3.74 -8.09
N LEU A 25 11.27 4.60 -9.10
CA LEU A 25 10.24 5.64 -9.16
C LEU A 25 8.83 5.06 -9.24
N ASP A 26 8.62 4.01 -10.02
CA ASP A 26 7.36 3.27 -10.11
C ASP A 26 6.96 2.70 -8.73
N SER A 27 7.93 2.08 -8.05
CA SER A 27 7.76 1.65 -6.66
C SER A 27 7.38 2.82 -5.73
N LEU A 28 8.09 3.95 -5.79
CA LEU A 28 7.71 5.12 -4.98
C LEU A 28 6.30 5.62 -5.30
N SER A 29 5.90 5.61 -6.57
CA SER A 29 4.55 5.98 -7.02
C SER A 29 3.50 5.04 -6.44
N ASP A 30 3.75 3.73 -6.42
CA ASP A 30 2.88 2.73 -5.79
C ASP A 30 2.72 2.97 -4.28
N LEU A 31 3.81 3.32 -3.59
CA LEU A 31 3.76 3.66 -2.16
C LEU A 31 2.89 4.90 -1.90
N VAL A 32 3.00 5.92 -2.73
CA VAL A 32 2.19 7.14 -2.58
C VAL A 32 0.72 6.85 -2.90
N SER A 33 0.46 6.17 -4.01
CA SER A 33 -0.89 5.93 -4.52
C SER A 33 -1.69 4.93 -3.66
N PHE A 34 -1.04 3.88 -3.14
CA PHE A 34 -1.72 2.81 -2.39
C PHE A 34 -1.38 2.79 -0.89
N GLY A 35 -0.28 3.42 -0.49
CA GLY A 35 0.09 3.61 0.91
C GLY A 35 -0.50 4.88 1.48
N ILE A 36 -0.08 6.02 0.92
CA ILE A 36 -0.33 7.36 1.49
C ILE A 36 -1.75 7.85 1.20
N ALA A 37 -2.21 7.79 -0.05
CA ALA A 37 -3.51 8.34 -0.44
C ALA A 37 -4.70 7.74 0.33
N PRO A 38 -4.90 6.40 0.41
CA PRO A 38 -6.05 5.84 1.09
C PRO A 38 -5.98 6.00 2.61
N SER A 39 -4.78 6.03 3.19
CA SER A 39 -4.60 6.19 4.62
C SER A 39 -4.80 7.65 5.07
N LEU A 40 -4.47 8.62 4.21
CA LEU A 40 -4.80 10.04 4.42
C LEU A 40 -6.31 10.30 4.33
N LEU A 41 -7.01 9.64 3.41
CA LEU A 41 -8.47 9.73 3.33
C LEU A 41 -9.12 9.31 4.65
N ILE A 42 -8.70 8.19 5.23
CA ILE A 42 -9.21 7.76 6.54
C ILE A 42 -8.85 8.76 7.64
N LEU A 43 -7.62 9.27 7.66
CA LEU A 43 -7.21 10.28 8.65
C LEU A 43 -8.08 11.54 8.57
N SER A 44 -8.44 11.98 7.37
CA SER A 44 -9.31 13.15 7.15
C SER A 44 -10.76 12.94 7.63
N GLN A 45 -11.24 11.69 7.62
CA GLN A 45 -12.58 11.33 8.06
C GLN A 45 -12.67 11.17 9.59
N VAL A 46 -11.54 10.98 10.27
CA VAL A 46 -11.50 10.87 11.73
C VAL A 46 -11.47 12.27 12.33
N ASN A 47 -12.59 12.65 12.94
CA ASN A 47 -12.71 13.89 13.67
C ASN A 47 -11.60 14.01 14.74
N THR A 48 -11.07 15.21 14.92
CA THR A 48 -9.91 15.58 15.77
C THR A 48 -10.18 15.46 17.28
N GLY A 49 -10.78 14.34 17.72
CA GLY A 49 -10.86 13.96 19.12
C GLY A 49 -9.59 13.26 19.60
N GLY A 50 -9.59 12.76 20.85
CA GLY A 50 -8.43 12.13 21.50
C GLY A 50 -7.84 10.87 20.81
N ILE A 51 -8.41 10.43 19.68
CA ILE A 51 -7.95 9.25 18.91
C ILE A 51 -7.03 9.65 17.73
N PHE A 52 -6.87 10.95 17.45
CA PHE A 52 -6.02 11.42 16.35
C PHE A 52 -4.56 10.96 16.47
N VAL A 53 -3.97 11.05 17.66
CA VAL A 53 -2.56 10.68 17.89
C VAL A 53 -2.31 9.17 17.68
N PRO A 54 -3.09 8.24 18.29
CA PRO A 54 -2.99 6.81 17.98
C PRO A 54 -3.14 6.50 16.49
N MET A 55 -4.04 7.19 15.80
CA MET A 55 -4.31 6.95 14.39
C MET A 55 -3.16 7.39 13.48
N LEU A 56 -2.52 8.52 13.82
CA LEU A 56 -1.32 9.00 13.13
C LEU A 56 -0.15 8.02 13.27
N ILE A 57 0.02 7.43 14.46
CA ILE A 57 1.07 6.42 14.69
C ILE A 57 0.84 5.20 13.79
N VAL A 58 -0.40 4.70 13.73
CA VAL A 58 -0.76 3.54 12.90
C VAL A 58 -0.60 3.85 11.41
N TYR A 59 -0.96 5.06 10.99
CA TYR A 59 -0.72 5.57 9.64
C TYR A 59 0.78 5.52 9.25
N LEU A 60 1.65 6.01 10.13
CA LEU A 60 3.10 5.97 9.89
C LEU A 60 3.63 4.53 9.83
N ILE A 61 3.14 3.65 10.70
CA ILE A 61 3.49 2.23 10.68
C ILE A 61 3.08 1.59 9.34
N TYR A 62 1.87 1.87 8.85
CA TYR A 62 1.37 1.33 7.58
C TYR A 62 2.26 1.75 6.40
N ILE A 63 2.65 3.03 6.32
CA ILE A 63 3.55 3.53 5.27
C ILE A 63 4.95 2.92 5.39
N CYS A 64 5.51 2.85 6.60
CA CYS A 64 6.83 2.23 6.82
C CYS A 64 6.82 0.75 6.45
N CYS A 65 5.77 0.00 6.80
CA CYS A 65 5.59 -1.40 6.40
C CYS A 65 5.47 -1.55 4.88
N GLY A 66 4.70 -0.67 4.23
CA GLY A 66 4.58 -0.61 2.77
C GLY A 66 5.92 -0.36 2.09
N ALA A 67 6.68 0.63 2.56
CA ALA A 67 8.00 0.99 2.05
C ALA A 67 9.02 -0.14 2.23
N TYR A 68 9.08 -0.75 3.41
CA TYR A 68 9.96 -1.89 3.68
C TYR A 68 9.68 -3.07 2.74
N ARG A 69 8.40 -3.36 2.52
CA ARG A 69 7.99 -4.45 1.63
C ARG A 69 8.39 -4.17 0.18
N LEU A 70 8.28 -2.93 -0.25
CA LEU A 70 8.63 -2.52 -1.61
C LEU A 70 10.14 -2.54 -1.84
N ALA A 71 10.92 -2.08 -0.86
CA ALA A 71 12.38 -2.23 -0.86
C ALA A 71 12.78 -3.72 -0.94
N ARG A 72 12.07 -4.59 -0.22
CA ARG A 72 12.28 -6.03 -0.30
C ARG A 72 11.89 -6.62 -1.66
N PHE A 73 10.77 -6.19 -2.26
CA PHE A 73 10.36 -6.63 -3.60
C PHE A 73 11.37 -6.20 -4.66
N ASN A 74 11.93 -5.01 -4.53
CA ASN A 74 12.88 -4.51 -5.51
C ASN A 74 14.28 -5.12 -5.36
N THR A 75 14.70 -5.50 -4.15
CA THR A 75 15.98 -6.21 -3.90
C THR A 75 15.90 -7.72 -4.17
N MET A 76 14.72 -8.34 -3.99
CA MET A 76 14.51 -9.74 -4.32
C MET A 76 14.17 -9.90 -5.81
N HIS A 77 15.18 -10.13 -6.65
CA HIS A 77 15.03 -10.60 -8.04
C HIS A 77 14.47 -12.05 -8.13
N ILE A 78 13.45 -12.39 -7.33
CA ILE A 78 12.94 -13.76 -7.21
C ILE A 78 11.83 -13.98 -8.23
N THR A 79 12.15 -14.74 -9.28
CA THR A 79 11.28 -15.08 -10.42
C THR A 79 10.30 -16.24 -10.16
N LYS A 80 10.34 -16.87 -8.96
CA LYS A 80 9.63 -18.15 -8.71
C LYS A 80 8.52 -18.15 -7.66
N TYR A 81 8.40 -17.14 -6.79
CA TYR A 81 7.38 -17.14 -5.71
C TYR A 81 6.87 -15.74 -5.40
N PHE A 82 5.54 -15.59 -5.23
CA PHE A 82 4.94 -14.38 -4.67
C PHE A 82 5.09 -14.41 -3.13
N GLN A 83 5.53 -13.31 -2.54
CA GLN A 83 5.74 -13.20 -1.09
C GLN A 83 4.92 -12.02 -0.53
N GLY A 84 3.84 -12.34 0.20
CA GLY A 84 2.92 -11.38 0.82
C GLY A 84 1.89 -10.76 -0.13
N ILE A 85 0.90 -10.05 0.45
CA ILE A 85 -0.24 -9.42 -0.27
C ILE A 85 0.18 -8.09 -0.88
N PRO A 86 0.09 -7.85 -2.22
CA PRO A 86 0.55 -6.64 -2.94
C PRO A 86 0.05 -5.33 -2.31
N ILE A 87 0.90 -4.28 -2.34
CA ILE A 87 0.62 -3.01 -1.65
C ILE A 87 -0.61 -2.35 -2.27
N THR A 88 -0.78 -2.58 -3.58
CA THR A 88 -1.97 -2.27 -4.35
C THR A 88 -3.24 -2.88 -3.75
N ALA A 89 -3.26 -4.18 -3.46
CA ALA A 89 -4.43 -4.86 -2.89
C ALA A 89 -4.79 -4.35 -1.49
N ALA A 90 -3.78 -4.08 -0.65
CA ALA A 90 -4.01 -3.51 0.67
C ALA A 90 -4.50 -2.06 0.57
N GLY A 91 -3.91 -1.23 -0.30
CA GLY A 91 -4.38 0.14 -0.54
C GLY A 91 -5.81 0.20 -1.05
N ILE A 92 -6.19 -0.71 -1.96
CA ILE A 92 -7.56 -0.83 -2.46
C ILE A 92 -8.52 -1.24 -1.34
N LEU A 93 -8.14 -2.18 -0.46
CA LEU A 93 -8.95 -2.55 0.70
C LEU A 93 -9.16 -1.38 1.66
N VAL A 94 -8.12 -0.60 1.92
CA VAL A 94 -8.19 0.61 2.77
C VAL A 94 -9.09 1.67 2.12
N ALA A 95 -8.98 1.89 0.80
CA ALA A 95 -9.82 2.83 0.06
C ALA A 95 -11.29 2.40 0.06
N LEU A 96 -11.57 1.12 -0.22
CA LEU A 96 -12.92 0.55 -0.17
C LEU A 96 -13.51 0.65 1.24
N TYR A 97 -12.70 0.35 2.26
CA TYR A 97 -13.13 0.50 3.65
C TYR A 97 -13.49 1.95 3.99
N SER A 98 -12.67 2.92 3.58
CA SER A 98 -12.92 4.37 3.75
C SER A 98 -14.20 4.85 3.06
N LEU A 99 -14.58 4.24 1.93
CA LEU A 99 -15.82 4.54 1.23
C LEU A 99 -17.04 3.86 1.87
N ALA A 100 -16.88 2.64 2.38
CA ALA A 100 -17.97 1.81 2.91
C ALA A 100 -18.34 2.14 4.37
N THR A 101 -17.42 2.66 5.18
CA THR A 101 -17.67 2.92 6.61
C THR A 101 -17.87 4.40 6.94
N LEU A 102 -18.91 4.67 7.73
CA LEU A 102 -19.14 5.93 8.43
C LEU A 102 -18.17 6.04 9.64
N PRO A 103 -17.84 7.27 10.10
CA PRO A 103 -16.75 7.57 11.06
C PRO A 103 -16.91 7.01 12.49
N ASN A 104 -17.87 6.11 12.71
CA ASN A 104 -18.27 5.64 14.04
C ASN A 104 -17.44 4.43 14.53
N TYR A 105 -16.78 3.66 13.66
CA TYR A 105 -16.01 2.46 14.04
C TYR A 105 -14.50 2.71 14.19
N ARG A 106 -14.12 3.76 14.93
CA ARG A 106 -12.72 4.24 15.03
C ARG A 106 -11.71 3.18 15.49
N VAL A 107 -12.07 2.39 16.50
CA VAL A 107 -11.22 1.33 17.05
C VAL A 107 -11.04 0.20 16.03
N PHE A 108 -12.09 -0.14 15.29
CA PHE A 108 -12.03 -1.16 14.24
C PHE A 108 -11.11 -0.72 13.10
N THR A 109 -11.15 0.55 12.70
CA THR A 109 -10.24 1.10 11.69
C THR A 109 -8.77 0.98 12.08
N ILE A 110 -8.43 1.23 13.34
CA ILE A 110 -7.07 1.07 13.86
C ILE A 110 -6.63 -0.40 13.78
N ILE A 111 -7.46 -1.32 14.28
CA ILE A 111 -7.16 -2.76 14.25
C ILE A 111 -7.00 -3.25 12.81
N PHE A 112 -7.85 -2.78 11.90
CA PHE A 112 -7.82 -3.14 10.49
C PHE A 112 -6.54 -2.66 9.78
N MET A 113 -6.14 -1.40 9.97
CA MET A 113 -4.88 -0.90 9.39
C MET A 113 -3.65 -1.61 9.97
N LEU A 114 -3.66 -1.93 11.26
CA LEU A 114 -2.56 -2.64 11.92
C LEU A 114 -2.47 -4.09 11.40
N LEU A 115 -3.62 -4.75 11.25
CA LEU A 115 -3.72 -6.07 10.62
C LEU A 115 -3.15 -6.07 9.19
N LEU A 116 -3.54 -5.09 8.36
CA LEU A 116 -3.01 -4.96 7.00
C LEU A 116 -1.50 -4.69 6.98
N SER A 117 -0.99 -3.88 7.91
CA SER A 117 0.44 -3.60 8.06
C SER A 117 1.23 -4.88 8.38
N ILE A 118 0.74 -5.67 9.34
CA ILE A 118 1.32 -6.97 9.69
C ILE A 118 1.27 -7.91 8.49
N LEU A 119 0.15 -7.92 7.76
CA LEU A 119 -0.05 -8.80 6.62
C LEU A 119 0.83 -8.45 5.42
N MET A 120 1.15 -7.16 5.21
CA MET A 120 2.14 -6.71 4.24
C MET A 120 3.56 -7.18 4.57
N VAL A 121 3.94 -7.11 5.85
CA VAL A 121 5.27 -7.57 6.31
C VAL A 121 5.34 -9.09 6.35
N SER A 122 4.19 -9.74 6.55
CA SER A 122 4.09 -11.19 6.70
C SER A 122 4.57 -11.93 5.44
N LYS A 123 5.44 -12.91 5.68
CA LYS A 123 6.08 -13.74 4.66
C LYS A 123 5.18 -14.92 4.27
N ILE A 124 3.89 -14.72 4.05
CA ILE A 124 3.02 -15.79 3.55
C ILE A 124 3.49 -16.11 2.13
N LYS A 125 4.16 -17.25 1.99
CA LYS A 125 4.61 -17.81 0.72
C LYS A 125 3.42 -18.55 0.14
N ILE A 126 2.83 -18.06 -0.94
CA ILE A 126 1.80 -18.79 -1.67
C ILE A 126 2.53 -19.60 -2.76
N PRO A 127 2.54 -20.94 -2.70
CA PRO A 127 3.11 -21.76 -3.76
C PRO A 127 2.26 -21.61 -5.03
N LYS A 128 2.93 -21.46 -6.17
CA LYS A 128 2.28 -21.40 -7.49
C LYS A 128 1.73 -22.80 -7.81
N ILE A 129 0.41 -22.92 -7.97
CA ILE A 129 -0.21 -24.03 -8.70
C ILE A 129 -0.18 -23.66 -10.19
#